data_AF-A0A2D0J493-F1
#
_entry.id   AF-A0A2D0J493-F1
#
_cell.length_a   1.000
_cell.length_b   1.000
_cell.length_c   1.000
_cell.angle_alpha   90.00
_cell.angle_beta   90.00
_cell.angle_gamma   90.00
#
_symmetry.space_group_name_H-M   'P 1'
#
loop_
_entity.id
_entity.type
_entity.pdbx_description
1 polymer ?
#
loop_
_entity_poly.entity_id
_entity_poly.type
_entity_poly.pdbx_seq_one_letter_code
_entity_poly.pdbx_strand_id
1 'polypeptide(L)'
;MHTPWNPNPKAIQRVNDQLPIPTKCHYCHGLVTIAHHEEVFGRIHNNNKWPWLYLCTSCGARVGMHPYTDIPLGYLADKQTRIARKDSKEKFERMRQIINWERADAYRWLAWQLGISFNKCHFGWFDIEMCEKAANICRGIK
;
A
#
# COMPACT_ATOMS: atom_id res chain seq x y z
N MET A 1 -1.51 25.81 2.62
CA MET A 1 -0.81 24.58 2.16
C MET A 1 -1.56 23.39 2.72
N HIS A 2 -1.84 22.35 1.93
CA HIS A 2 -2.57 21.18 2.43
C HIS A 2 -1.68 20.34 3.35
N THR A 3 -2.28 19.71 4.35
CA THR A 3 -1.63 18.73 5.25
C THR A 3 -2.57 17.53 5.45
N PRO A 4 -2.13 16.43 6.07
CA PRO A 4 -3.06 15.34 6.42
C PRO A 4 -4.19 15.78 7.37
N TRP A 5 -3.96 16.81 8.21
CA TRP A 5 -5.00 17.37 9.08
C TRP A 5 -5.92 18.39 8.38
N ASN A 6 -5.55 18.84 7.18
CA ASN A 6 -6.34 19.71 6.32
C ASN A 6 -6.20 19.26 4.85
N PRO A 7 -6.76 18.08 4.52
CA PRO A 7 -6.56 17.44 3.23
C PRO A 7 -7.25 18.21 2.11
N ASN A 8 -6.81 18.02 0.86
CA ASN A 8 -7.43 18.63 -0.30
C ASN A 8 -8.73 17.90 -0.68
N PRO A 9 -9.91 18.54 -0.62
CA PRO A 9 -11.18 17.88 -0.94
C PRO A 9 -11.24 17.32 -2.37
N LYS A 10 -10.61 18.01 -3.33
CA LYS A 10 -10.55 17.56 -4.74
C LYS A 10 -9.63 16.34 -4.90
N ALA A 11 -8.63 16.18 -4.04
CA ALA A 11 -7.76 14.99 -4.05
C ALA A 11 -8.50 13.78 -3.45
N ILE A 12 -9.24 13.99 -2.36
CA ILE A 12 -10.09 12.95 -1.73
C ILE A 12 -11.08 12.35 -2.74
N GLN A 13 -11.78 13.19 -3.51
CA GLN A 13 -12.77 12.75 -4.50
C GLN A 13 -12.19 11.85 -5.61
N ARG A 14 -10.87 11.84 -5.84
CA ARG A 14 -10.22 11.00 -6.86
C ARG A 14 -9.81 9.62 -6.33
N VAL A 15 -9.93 9.38 -5.03
CA VAL A 15 -9.61 8.09 -4.42
C VAL A 15 -10.86 7.22 -4.44
N ASN A 16 -10.85 6.21 -5.31
CA ASN A 16 -12.00 5.32 -5.52
C ASN A 16 -12.15 4.24 -4.43
N ASP A 17 -11.03 3.76 -3.89
CA ASP A 17 -10.99 2.62 -2.95
C ASP A 17 -10.55 3.09 -1.56
N GLN A 18 -11.38 3.91 -0.91
CA GLN A 18 -11.05 4.53 0.36
C GLN A 18 -11.09 3.50 1.50
N LEU A 19 -9.93 3.28 2.13
CA LEU A 19 -9.85 2.55 3.40
C LEU A 19 -10.10 3.50 4.58
N PRO A 20 -10.66 2.99 5.68
CA PRO A 20 -10.83 3.79 6.89
C PRO A 20 -9.47 4.22 7.46
N ILE A 21 -9.43 5.41 8.03
CA ILE A 21 -8.25 5.95 8.70
C ILE A 21 -7.94 5.07 9.92
N PRO A 22 -6.71 4.49 10.02
CA PRO A 22 -6.37 3.62 11.13
C PRO A 22 -6.11 4.44 12.40
N THR A 23 -6.90 4.18 13.45
CA THR A 23 -6.70 4.78 14.78
C THR A 23 -6.03 3.82 15.77
N LYS A 24 -6.12 2.51 15.50
CA LYS A 24 -5.47 1.44 16.27
C LYS A 24 -4.76 0.46 15.35
N CYS A 25 -3.63 -0.07 15.82
CA CYS A 25 -2.86 -1.06 15.08
C CYS A 25 -3.52 -2.44 15.16
N HIS A 26 -3.74 -3.11 14.02
CA HIS A 26 -4.29 -4.46 14.02
C HIS A 26 -3.30 -5.55 14.43
N TYR A 27 -2.01 -5.24 14.56
CA TYR A 27 -1.00 -6.20 15.04
C TYR A 27 -0.86 -6.21 16.56
N CYS A 28 -0.91 -5.04 17.21
CA CYS A 28 -0.59 -4.90 18.64
C CYS A 28 -1.59 -4.04 19.42
N HIS A 29 -2.67 -3.57 18.78
CA HIS A 29 -3.69 -2.68 19.34
C HIS A 29 -3.19 -1.31 19.85
N GLY A 30 -1.89 -1.01 19.67
CA GLY A 30 -1.30 0.27 20.02
C GLY A 30 -1.83 1.44 19.20
N LEU A 31 -1.56 2.66 19.69
CA LEU A 31 -1.99 3.91 19.08
C LEU A 31 -1.31 4.12 17.72
N VAL A 32 -2.08 4.60 16.76
CA VAL A 32 -1.62 5.00 15.44
C VAL A 32 -1.68 6.51 15.30
N THR A 33 -0.57 7.12 14.93
CA THR A 33 -0.45 8.57 14.72
C THR A 33 0.01 8.87 13.30
N ILE A 34 -0.20 10.10 12.84
CA ILE A 34 0.41 10.59 11.61
C ILE A 34 1.84 11.02 11.93
N ALA A 35 2.79 10.64 11.09
CA ALA A 35 4.21 11.00 11.23
C ALA A 35 4.78 11.48 9.88
N HIS A 36 5.80 12.33 9.94
CA HIS A 36 6.51 12.81 8.77
C HIS A 36 7.66 11.85 8.40
N HIS A 37 7.99 11.75 7.11
CA HIS A 37 9.11 10.91 6.64
C HIS A 37 10.44 11.23 7.32
N GLU A 38 10.71 12.50 7.63
CA GLU A 38 11.95 12.90 8.29
C GLU A 38 12.04 12.40 9.72
N GLU A 39 10.94 12.40 10.47
CA GLU A 39 10.87 11.87 11.84
C GLU A 39 11.13 10.36 11.86
N VAL A 40 10.62 9.64 10.85
CA VAL A 40 10.67 8.16 10.83
C VAL A 40 11.92 7.63 10.12
N PHE A 41 12.44 8.33 9.11
CA PHE A 41 13.53 7.85 8.26
C PHE A 41 14.74 8.77 8.16
N GLY A 42 14.71 9.95 8.79
CA GLY A 42 15.76 10.97 8.69
C GLY A 42 15.86 11.64 7.31
N ARG A 43 14.97 11.31 6.37
CA ARG A 43 14.94 11.89 5.03
C ARG A 43 13.60 11.69 4.32
N ILE A 44 13.27 12.61 3.44
CA ILE A 44 12.14 12.46 2.51
C ILE A 44 12.52 11.45 1.42
N HIS A 45 11.81 10.31 1.39
CA HIS A 45 11.99 9.30 0.35
C HIS A 45 11.30 9.68 -0.97
N ASN A 46 11.90 9.30 -2.11
CA ASN A 46 11.34 9.31 -3.47
C ASN A 46 10.79 10.67 -3.98
N ASN A 47 11.36 11.81 -3.56
CA ASN A 47 10.82 13.15 -3.84
C ASN A 47 9.30 13.21 -3.55
N ASN A 48 8.87 12.49 -2.52
CA ASN A 48 7.45 12.30 -2.25
C ASN A 48 6.83 13.66 -1.92
N LYS A 49 5.98 14.16 -2.82
CA LYS A 49 5.23 15.41 -2.63
C LYS A 49 4.28 15.34 -1.43
N TRP A 50 4.08 14.15 -0.87
CA TRP A 50 3.24 13.91 0.29
C TRP A 50 3.95 12.98 1.30
N PRO A 51 4.95 13.50 2.03
CA PRO A 51 5.87 12.75 2.89
C PRO A 51 5.26 12.34 4.25
N TRP A 52 4.00 11.90 4.24
CA TRP A 52 3.22 11.58 5.43
C TRP A 52 2.82 10.11 5.45
N LEU A 53 2.73 9.55 6.66
CA LEU A 53 2.30 8.18 6.88
C LEU A 53 1.58 8.03 8.21
N TYR A 54 0.78 6.98 8.33
CA TYR A 54 0.29 6.46 9.61
C TYR A 54 1.33 5.52 10.21
N LEU A 55 1.64 5.70 11.49
CA LEU A 55 2.64 4.94 12.25
C LEU A 55 2.02 4.43 13.55
N CYS A 56 2.11 3.13 13.79
CA CYS A 56 1.93 2.59 15.12
C CYS A 56 3.17 2.92 15.97
N THR A 57 2.95 3.66 17.06
CA THR A 57 4.02 4.11 17.96
C THR A 57 4.61 2.98 18.81
N SER A 58 3.89 1.86 18.96
CA SER A 58 4.34 0.72 19.76
C SER A 58 5.18 -0.30 18.98
N CYS A 59 4.73 -0.70 17.77
CA CYS A 59 5.39 -1.77 17.00
C CYS A 59 6.01 -1.31 15.67
N GLY A 60 5.88 -0.03 15.30
CA GLY A 60 6.44 0.51 14.06
C GLY A 60 5.78 0.00 12.77
N ALA A 61 4.60 -0.65 12.87
CA ALA A 61 3.77 -0.90 11.69
C ALA A 61 3.34 0.44 11.10
N ARG A 62 3.34 0.54 9.76
CA ARG A 62 3.09 1.83 9.09
C ARG A 62 2.51 1.68 7.70
N VAL A 63 1.85 2.73 7.23
CA VAL A 63 1.32 2.83 5.86
C VAL A 63 1.33 4.28 5.40
N GLY A 64 1.75 4.53 4.15
CA GLY A 64 1.66 5.87 3.55
C GLY A 64 0.22 6.26 3.24
N MET A 65 0.01 7.47 2.75
CA MET A 65 -1.31 7.98 2.37
C MET A 65 -1.31 8.52 0.93
N HIS A 66 -2.49 8.59 0.32
CA HIS A 66 -2.66 9.13 -1.03
C HIS A 66 -2.24 10.62 -1.06
N PRO A 67 -1.58 11.09 -2.13
CA PRO A 67 -1.07 12.46 -2.19
C PRO A 67 -2.15 13.51 -1.93
N TYR A 68 -1.82 14.47 -1.07
CA TYR A 68 -2.70 15.58 -0.64
C TYR A 68 -3.96 15.17 0.14
N THR A 69 -4.00 13.95 0.67
CA THR A 69 -5.11 13.42 1.47
C THR A 69 -4.61 12.85 2.80
N ASP A 70 -5.55 12.43 3.64
CA ASP A 70 -5.35 11.58 4.81
C ASP A 70 -5.78 10.11 4.56
N ILE A 71 -6.10 9.75 3.32
CA ILE A 71 -6.58 8.39 3.01
C ILE A 71 -5.37 7.45 2.91
N PRO A 72 -5.32 6.36 3.69
CA PRO A 72 -4.17 5.45 3.65
C PRO A 72 -4.09 4.69 2.31
N LEU A 73 -2.87 4.42 1.84
CA LEU A 73 -2.60 3.62 0.63
C LEU A 73 -2.93 2.12 0.80
N GLY A 74 -3.30 1.70 2.01
CA GLY A 74 -3.47 0.30 2.36
C GLY A 74 -3.64 0.09 3.86
N TYR A 75 -3.57 -1.17 4.29
CA TYR A 75 -3.53 -1.48 5.73
C TYR A 75 -2.12 -1.26 6.28
N LEU A 76 -2.03 -0.98 7.59
CA LEU A 76 -0.76 -0.96 8.31
C LEU A 76 0.05 -2.22 8.00
N ALA A 77 1.32 -2.04 7.72
CA ALA A 77 2.23 -3.15 7.48
C ALA A 77 3.38 -3.08 8.48
N ASP A 78 3.60 -4.18 9.19
CA ASP A 78 4.82 -4.41 9.97
C ASP A 78 6.03 -4.59 9.03
N LYS A 79 7.21 -4.85 9.58
CA LYS A 79 8.43 -4.97 8.75
C LYS A 79 8.31 -6.11 7.74
N GLN A 80 7.80 -7.27 8.16
CA GLN A 80 7.74 -8.45 7.30
C GLN A 80 6.71 -8.26 6.18
N THR A 81 5.52 -7.73 6.49
CA THR A 81 4.49 -7.44 5.49
C THR A 81 4.97 -6.41 4.47
N ARG A 82 5.73 -5.39 4.89
CA ARG A 82 6.30 -4.41 3.93
C ARG A 82 7.26 -5.05 2.94
N ILE A 83 8.10 -5.97 3.40
CA ILE A 83 9.04 -6.72 2.54
C ILE A 83 8.24 -7.61 1.58
N ALA A 84 7.30 -8.40 2.10
CA ALA A 84 6.46 -9.28 1.28
C ALA A 84 5.68 -8.52 0.19
N ARG A 85 5.09 -7.36 0.52
CA ARG A 85 4.40 -6.49 -0.44
C ARG A 85 5.34 -5.93 -1.52
N LYS A 86 6.54 -5.51 -1.13
CA LYS A 86 7.53 -5.00 -2.08
C LYS A 86 7.95 -6.11 -3.06
N ASP A 87 8.37 -7.25 -2.53
CA ASP A 87 8.91 -8.35 -3.32
C ASP A 87 7.86 -8.98 -4.24
N SER A 88 6.61 -9.11 -3.77
CA SER A 88 5.51 -9.63 -4.58
C SER A 88 5.11 -8.66 -5.70
N LYS A 89 5.07 -7.35 -5.41
CA LYS A 89 4.80 -6.32 -6.42
C LYS A 89 5.90 -6.23 -7.48
N GLU A 90 7.16 -6.40 -7.11
CA GLU A 90 8.27 -6.43 -8.08
C GLU A 90 8.13 -7.60 -9.07
N LYS A 91 7.74 -8.78 -8.59
CA LYS A 91 7.49 -9.95 -9.45
C LYS A 91 6.30 -9.72 -10.38
N PHE A 92 5.24 -9.10 -9.86
CA PHE A 92 4.08 -8.70 -10.67
C PHE A 92 4.45 -7.71 -11.77
N GLU A 93 5.19 -6.65 -11.45
CA GLU A 93 5.61 -5.66 -12.46
C GLU A 93 6.55 -6.29 -13.51
N ARG A 94 7.44 -7.21 -13.11
CA ARG A 94 8.26 -7.98 -14.05
C ARG A 94 7.43 -8.84 -14.98
N MET A 95 6.51 -9.64 -14.44
CA MET A 95 5.59 -10.47 -15.23
C MET A 95 4.78 -9.61 -16.21
N ARG A 96 4.21 -8.51 -15.72
CA ARG A 96 3.45 -7.56 -16.56
C ARG A 96 4.27 -7.02 -17.72
N GLN A 97 5.54 -6.67 -17.48
CA GLN A 97 6.45 -6.20 -18.52
C GLN A 97 6.76 -7.28 -19.56
N ILE A 98 7.00 -8.52 -19.13
CA ILE A 98 7.30 -9.65 -20.02
C ILE A 98 6.13 -9.93 -20.97
N ILE A 99 4.90 -9.96 -20.45
CA ILE A 99 3.69 -10.20 -21.27
C ILE A 99 3.27 -8.95 -22.05
N ASN A 100 3.85 -7.79 -21.74
CA ASN A 100 3.47 -6.49 -22.27
C ASN A 100 1.99 -6.15 -22.00
N TRP A 101 1.53 -6.39 -20.78
CA TRP A 101 0.18 -6.04 -20.36
C TRP A 101 0.08 -4.61 -19.82
N GLU A 102 -1.04 -3.98 -20.14
CA GLU A 102 -1.50 -2.80 -19.42
C GLU A 102 -1.73 -3.14 -17.95
N ARG A 103 -1.47 -2.16 -17.08
CA ARG A 103 -1.52 -2.39 -15.62
C ARG A 103 -2.89 -2.90 -15.16
N ALA A 104 -3.97 -2.34 -15.72
CA ALA A 104 -5.33 -2.76 -15.37
C ALA A 104 -5.58 -4.24 -15.71
N ASP A 105 -5.13 -4.69 -16.89
CA ASP A 105 -5.33 -6.07 -17.33
C ASP A 105 -4.49 -7.06 -16.53
N ALA A 106 -3.25 -6.70 -16.18
CA ALA A 106 -2.44 -7.51 -15.29
C ALA A 106 -3.08 -7.67 -13.89
N TYR A 107 -3.66 -6.60 -13.33
CA TYR A 107 -4.40 -6.70 -12.06
C TYR A 107 -5.68 -7.53 -12.18
N ARG A 108 -6.44 -7.41 -13.29
CA ARG A 108 -7.62 -8.26 -13.55
C ARG A 108 -7.24 -9.73 -13.60
N TRP A 109 -6.17 -10.06 -14.32
CA TRP A 109 -5.66 -11.41 -14.41
C TRP A 109 -5.20 -11.94 -13.04
N LEU A 110 -4.41 -11.15 -12.29
CA LEU A 110 -3.93 -11.56 -10.97
C LEU A 110 -5.10 -11.77 -9.99
N ALA A 111 -6.10 -10.87 -10.01
CA ALA A 111 -7.30 -11.00 -9.18
C ALA A 111 -8.04 -12.30 -9.48
N TRP A 112 -8.22 -12.64 -10.76
CA TRP A 112 -8.82 -13.89 -11.20
C TRP A 112 -8.03 -15.11 -10.71
N GLN A 113 -6.70 -15.11 -10.84
CA GLN A 113 -5.84 -16.19 -10.36
C GLN A 113 -5.87 -16.36 -8.84
N LEU A 114 -6.01 -15.26 -8.10
CA LEU A 114 -6.13 -15.27 -6.64
C LEU A 114 -7.55 -15.61 -6.15
N GLY A 115 -8.54 -15.68 -7.05
CA GLY A 115 -9.93 -15.90 -6.68
C GLY A 115 -10.56 -14.73 -5.91
N ILE A 116 -10.08 -13.50 -6.13
CA ILE A 116 -10.60 -12.28 -5.48
C ILE A 116 -11.19 -11.32 -6.50
N SER A 117 -12.07 -10.42 -6.06
CA SER A 117 -12.58 -9.34 -6.92
C SER A 117 -11.46 -8.38 -7.31
N PHE A 118 -11.50 -7.85 -8.54
CA PHE A 118 -10.55 -6.85 -9.03
C PHE A 118 -10.32 -5.68 -8.06
N ASN A 119 -11.38 -5.12 -7.48
CA ASN A 119 -11.31 -3.99 -6.54
C ASN A 119 -10.61 -4.32 -5.20
N LYS A 120 -10.39 -5.61 -4.91
CA LYS A 120 -9.66 -6.07 -3.71
C LYS A 120 -8.20 -6.43 -4.03
N CYS A 121 -7.82 -6.46 -5.31
CA CYS A 121 -6.49 -6.86 -5.74
C CYS A 121 -5.51 -5.68 -5.66
N HIS A 122 -5.19 -5.26 -4.45
CA HIS A 122 -4.29 -4.16 -4.19
C HIS A 122 -3.15 -4.63 -3.27
N PHE A 123 -1.89 -4.55 -3.71
CA PHE A 123 -0.75 -5.02 -2.90
C PHE A 123 -0.66 -4.36 -1.53
N GLY A 124 -1.11 -3.10 -1.39
CA GLY A 124 -1.21 -2.42 -0.09
C GLY A 124 -2.23 -3.04 0.87
N TRP A 125 -3.07 -3.97 0.41
CA TRP A 125 -4.12 -4.62 1.21
C TRP A 125 -3.77 -6.06 1.56
N PHE A 126 -2.78 -6.64 0.88
CA PHE A 126 -2.38 -8.02 1.08
C PHE A 126 -1.63 -8.20 2.41
N ASP A 127 -1.88 -9.32 3.07
CA ASP A 127 -1.01 -9.86 4.11
C ASP A 127 0.14 -10.66 3.48
N ILE A 128 0.96 -11.29 4.31
CA ILE A 128 2.12 -12.06 3.86
C ILE A 128 1.70 -13.25 3.00
N GLU A 129 0.68 -14.01 3.40
CA GLU A 129 0.21 -15.20 2.68
C GLU A 129 -0.31 -14.83 1.28
N MET A 130 -1.12 -13.77 1.17
CA MET A 130 -1.62 -13.28 -0.10
C MET A 130 -0.49 -12.76 -0.99
N CYS A 131 0.51 -12.08 -0.41
CA CYS A 131 1.72 -11.66 -1.14
C CYS A 131 2.50 -12.86 -1.70
N GLU A 132 2.64 -13.93 -0.94
CA GLU A 132 3.31 -15.16 -1.38
C GLU A 132 2.57 -15.84 -2.51
N LYS A 133 1.24 -15.99 -2.39
CA LYS A 133 0.37 -16.52 -3.47
C LYS A 133 0.53 -15.68 -4.74
N ALA A 134 0.39 -14.35 -4.65
CA ALA A 134 0.54 -13.45 -5.79
C ALA A 134 1.92 -13.57 -6.45
N ALA A 135 2.98 -13.64 -5.64
CA ALA A 135 4.35 -13.82 -6.12
C ALA A 135 4.53 -15.15 -6.85
N ASN A 136 3.99 -16.26 -6.32
CA ASN A 136 4.09 -17.58 -6.95
C ASN A 136 3.36 -17.62 -8.30
N ILE A 137 2.15 -17.07 -8.37
CA ILE A 137 1.39 -16.95 -9.62
C ILE A 137 2.19 -16.16 -10.66
N CYS A 138 2.76 -15.02 -10.29
CA CYS A 138 3.53 -14.19 -11.22
C CYS A 138 4.82 -14.87 -11.70
N ARG A 139 5.49 -15.67 -10.86
CA ARG A 139 6.69 -16.43 -11.24
C ARG A 139 6.40 -17.59 -12.20
N GLY A 140 5.16 -18.10 -12.21
CA GLY A 140 4.76 -19.21 -13.07
C GLY A 140 4.71 -18.82 -14.56
N ILE A 141 4.65 -17.53 -14.87
CA ILE A 141 4.70 -17.03 -16.23
C ILE A 141 6.16 -16.90 -16.67
N LYS A 142 6.47 -17.57 -17.78
CA LYS A 142 7.77 -17.54 -18.46
C LYS A 142 7.66 -16.77 -19.76
#